data_AF-A0A6G1S9A3-F1
#
_entry.id   AF-A0A6G1S9A3-F1
#
_cell.length_a   1.000
_cell.length_b   1.000
_cell.length_c   1.000
_cell.angle_alpha   90.00
_cell.angle_beta   90.00
_cell.angle_gamma   90.00
#
_symmetry.space_group_name_H-M   'P 1'
#
loop_
_entity.id
_entity.type
_entity.pdbx_description
1 polymer ?
#
loop_
_entity_poly.entity_id
_entity_poly.type
_entity_poly.pdbx_seq_one_letter_code
_entity_poly.pdbx_strand_id
1 'polypeptide(L)'
;MECTNLTHLYIKKVFIQRDYRKGTKIRFETTMPSELENYISQAEFARFIESLNDIYFDAEKLKFCEGCMACLTAYLLYCCIETHKQKCMRKAAEFIENQNEIWKDRGVTVFDPMTRGFRILEIQVQSNSRPQ
;
A
#
# COMPACT_ATOMS: atom_id res chain seq x y z
N MET A 1 -31.98 31.88 -4.93
CA MET A 1 -31.35 30.96 -5.89
C MET A 1 -29.88 30.89 -5.55
N GLU A 2 -29.49 30.00 -4.65
CA GLU A 2 -28.09 29.70 -4.41
C GLU A 2 -27.63 28.78 -5.54
N CYS A 3 -26.86 29.34 -6.48
CA CYS A 3 -26.12 28.53 -7.43
C CYS A 3 -25.06 27.76 -6.64
N THR A 4 -25.30 26.47 -6.42
CA THR A 4 -24.31 25.52 -5.90
C THR A 4 -23.08 25.60 -6.81
N ASN A 5 -22.04 26.29 -6.35
CA ASN A 5 -20.73 26.28 -6.99
C ASN A 5 -20.26 24.81 -7.01
N LEU A 6 -20.35 24.16 -8.17
CA LEU A 6 -19.68 22.89 -8.40
C LEU A 6 -18.18 23.19 -8.41
N THR A 7 -17.54 23.12 -7.24
CA THR A 7 -16.08 23.05 -7.13
C THR A 7 -15.61 21.84 -7.92
N HIS A 8 -15.08 22.09 -9.12
CA HIS A 8 -14.55 21.04 -9.98
C HIS A 8 -13.27 20.49 -9.34
N LEU A 9 -13.37 19.37 -8.63
CA LEU A 9 -12.24 18.68 -8.04
C LEU A 9 -11.38 18.06 -9.17
N TYR A 10 -10.12 18.46 -9.24
CA TYR A 10 -9.16 17.83 -10.12
C TYR A 10 -8.54 16.63 -9.41
N ILE A 11 -8.56 15.45 -10.04
CA ILE A 11 -7.98 14.23 -9.50
C ILE A 11 -6.72 13.89 -10.30
N LYS A 12 -5.57 13.95 -9.66
CA LYS A 12 -4.30 13.47 -10.21
C LYS A 12 -4.02 12.05 -9.74
N LYS A 13 -3.61 11.18 -10.65
CA LYS A 13 -3.15 9.81 -10.32
C LYS A 13 -1.64 9.75 -10.39
N VAL A 14 -1.02 9.25 -9.33
CA VAL A 14 0.41 9.01 -9.20
C VAL A 14 0.62 7.51 -8.99
N PHE A 15 1.62 6.94 -9.65
CA PHE A 15 1.89 5.51 -9.61
C PHE A 15 3.29 5.24 -9.12
N ILE A 16 3.43 4.53 -7.99
CA ILE A 16 4.72 4.01 -7.54
C ILE A 16 4.91 2.62 -8.12
N GLN A 17 6.03 2.40 -8.79
CA GLN A 17 6.34 1.12 -9.41
C GLN A 17 6.78 0.09 -8.35
N ARG A 18 6.59 -1.18 -8.67
CA ARG A 18 7.16 -2.29 -7.89
C ARG A 18 8.68 -2.34 -8.08
N ASP A 19 9.41 -2.49 -6.99
CA ASP A 19 10.85 -2.73 -7.00
C ASP A 19 11.17 -4.21 -7.22
N TYR A 20 11.65 -4.55 -8.42
CA TYR A 20 12.05 -5.92 -8.80
C TYR A 20 13.52 -6.24 -8.51
N ARG A 21 14.32 -5.32 -7.95
CA ARG A 21 15.78 -5.51 -7.74
C ARG A 21 16.10 -6.68 -6.81
N LYS A 22 15.17 -7.04 -5.92
CA LYS A 22 15.29 -8.19 -4.99
C LYS A 22 14.46 -9.40 -5.43
N GLY A 23 14.17 -9.53 -6.73
CA GLY A 23 13.42 -10.64 -7.31
C GLY A 23 11.91 -10.43 -7.28
N THR A 24 11.15 -11.50 -7.05
CA THR A 24 9.66 -11.50 -7.15
C THR A 24 8.96 -11.08 -5.87
N LYS A 25 9.67 -10.56 -4.87
CA LYS A 25 9.09 -10.15 -3.60
C LYS A 25 8.18 -8.94 -3.77
N ILE A 26 7.15 -8.78 -2.94
CA ILE A 26 6.29 -7.59 -3.01
C ILE A 26 7.03 -6.44 -2.32
N ARG A 27 7.43 -5.45 -3.12
CA ARG A 27 8.14 -4.26 -2.67
C ARG A 27 7.87 -3.10 -3.61
N PHE A 28 7.74 -1.89 -3.10
CA PHE A 28 7.58 -0.66 -3.88
C PHE A 28 8.83 0.20 -3.81
N GLU A 29 9.06 0.98 -4.87
CA GLU A 29 10.14 1.96 -4.90
C GLU A 29 9.97 3.02 -3.80
N THR A 30 11.07 3.39 -3.16
CA THR A 30 11.10 4.36 -2.05
C THR A 30 11.33 5.80 -2.52
N THR A 31 11.57 5.99 -3.83
CA THR A 31 11.76 7.32 -4.40
C THR A 31 10.42 8.05 -4.43
N MET A 32 10.38 9.25 -3.85
CA MET A 32 9.18 10.06 -3.86
C MET A 32 8.98 10.72 -5.23
N PRO A 33 7.79 10.59 -5.86
CA PRO A 33 7.45 11.35 -7.07
C PRO A 33 7.24 12.83 -6.75
N SER A 34 7.67 13.70 -7.66
CA SER A 34 7.57 15.16 -7.51
C SER A 34 6.10 15.63 -7.43
N GLU A 35 5.18 14.85 -7.97
CA GLU A 35 3.74 15.12 -7.91
C GLU A 35 3.16 15.07 -6.49
N LEU A 36 3.84 14.40 -5.55
CA LEU A 36 3.39 14.27 -4.16
C LEU A 36 4.06 15.28 -3.21
N GLU A 37 5.09 16.01 -3.65
CA GLU A 37 5.90 16.90 -2.79
C GLU A 37 5.09 17.98 -2.08
N ASN A 38 4.02 18.46 -2.71
CA ASN A 38 3.15 19.49 -2.14
C ASN A 38 2.06 18.95 -1.19
N TYR A 39 1.94 17.62 -1.05
CA TYR A 39 0.84 16.98 -0.33
C TYR A 39 1.30 16.14 0.87
N ILE A 40 2.46 15.49 0.74
CA ILE A 40 3.04 14.63 1.78
C ILE A 40 4.51 15.01 1.92
N SER A 41 5.05 15.06 3.14
CA SER A 41 6.49 15.29 3.32
C SER A 41 7.32 14.06 2.92
N GLN A 42 8.56 14.28 2.49
CA GLN A 42 9.47 13.18 2.13
C GLN A 42 9.65 12.15 3.27
N ALA A 43 9.68 12.62 4.52
CA ALA A 43 9.80 11.75 5.69
C ALA A 43 8.51 10.96 5.99
N GLU A 44 7.33 11.52 5.71
CA GLU A 44 6.06 10.78 5.81
C GLU A 44 5.97 9.71 4.71
N PHE A 45 6.31 10.06 3.47
CA PHE A 45 6.29 9.12 2.35
C PHE A 45 7.28 7.96 2.55
N ALA A 46 8.52 8.26 2.95
CA ALA A 46 9.54 7.24 3.22
C ALA A 46 9.08 6.26 4.30
N ARG A 47 8.60 6.77 5.46
CA ARG A 47 8.08 5.93 6.54
C ARG A 47 6.90 5.09 6.11
N PHE A 48 5.99 5.64 5.30
CA PHE A 48 4.84 4.93 4.77
C PHE A 48 5.27 3.76 3.88
N ILE A 49 6.11 4.02 2.88
CA ILE A 49 6.57 2.98 1.94
C ILE A 49 7.42 1.93 2.64
N GLU A 50 8.29 2.32 3.58
CA GLU A 50 9.08 1.37 4.39
C GLU A 50 8.17 0.46 5.22
N SER A 51 7.22 1.04 5.96
CA SER A 51 6.26 0.26 6.76
C SER A 51 5.42 -0.69 5.90
N LEU A 52 4.98 -0.21 4.73
CA LEU A 52 4.23 -1.03 3.78
C LEU A 52 5.06 -2.20 3.24
N ASN A 53 6.32 -1.93 2.87
CA ASN A 53 7.27 -2.95 2.43
C ASN A 53 7.57 -3.97 3.53
N ASP A 54 7.68 -3.54 4.79
CA ASP A 54 7.90 -4.42 5.94
C ASP A 54 6.70 -5.35 6.20
N ILE A 55 5.47 -4.83 6.10
CA ILE A 55 4.26 -5.67 6.20
C ILE A 55 4.25 -6.76 5.12
N TYR A 56 4.61 -6.41 3.89
CA TYR A 56 4.70 -7.39 2.79
C TYR A 56 5.88 -8.35 2.93
N PHE A 57 7.01 -7.88 3.46
CA PHE A 57 8.14 -8.74 3.78
C PHE A 57 7.79 -9.78 4.85
N ASP A 58 7.07 -9.37 5.90
CA ASP A 58 6.58 -10.26 6.94
C ASP A 58 5.60 -11.29 6.40
N ALA A 59 4.77 -10.94 5.40
CA ALA A 59 3.85 -11.87 4.75
C ALA A 59 4.55 -13.07 4.09
N GLU A 60 5.78 -12.88 3.62
CA GLU A 60 6.60 -13.93 3.02
C GLU A 60 7.33 -14.79 4.04
N LYS A 61 7.55 -14.27 5.26
CA LYS A 61 8.23 -15.00 6.33
C LYS A 61 7.27 -16.01 6.93
N LEU A 62 7.25 -17.21 6.35
CA LEU A 62 6.61 -18.36 6.99
C LEU A 62 7.24 -18.54 8.37
N LYS A 63 6.44 -18.39 9.43
CA LYS A 63 6.81 -18.84 10.76
C LYS A 63 6.86 -20.36 10.70
N PHE A 64 8.01 -20.90 10.32
CA PHE A 64 8.32 -22.29 10.53
C PHE A 64 8.29 -22.51 12.04
N CYS A 65 7.22 -23.13 12.56
CA CYS A 65 7.33 -23.87 13.81
C CYS A 65 8.23 -25.07 13.53
N GLU A 66 9.55 -24.83 13.47
CA GLU A 66 10.57 -25.86 13.47
C GLU A 66 10.40 -26.68 14.75
N GLY A 67 10.08 -27.97 14.61
CA GLY A 67 10.12 -28.92 15.73
C GLY A 67 8.96 -29.92 15.75
N CYS A 68 7.71 -29.49 15.82
CA CYS A 68 6.62 -30.40 16.22
C CYS A 68 5.74 -30.96 15.08
N MET A 69 5.91 -30.52 13.83
CA MET A 69 5.00 -30.84 12.72
C MET A 69 5.64 -31.60 11.55
N ALA A 70 6.86 -32.11 11.72
CA ALA A 70 7.58 -32.79 10.63
C ALA A 70 6.90 -34.08 10.12
N CYS A 71 5.90 -34.63 10.82
CA CYS A 71 5.32 -35.94 10.48
C CYS A 71 3.86 -35.93 9.99
N LEU A 72 3.15 -34.80 9.90
CA LEU A 72 1.70 -34.82 9.58
C LEU A 72 1.20 -33.84 8.49
N THR A 73 2.01 -32.93 7.94
CA THR A 73 1.41 -31.67 7.45
C THR A 73 1.83 -31.22 6.06
N ALA A 74 1.24 -31.83 5.02
CA ALA A 74 1.08 -31.16 3.72
C ALA A 74 -0.19 -30.27 3.72
N TYR A 75 -1.32 -30.83 4.16
CA TYR A 75 -2.60 -30.12 4.21
C TYR A 75 -2.64 -29.00 5.26
N LEU A 76 -2.20 -29.28 6.50
CA LEU A 76 -2.15 -28.25 7.54
C LEU A 76 -1.15 -27.14 7.22
N LEU A 77 -0.01 -27.48 6.58
CA LEU A 77 0.95 -26.48 6.12
C LEU A 77 0.34 -25.57 5.05
N TYR A 78 -0.39 -26.13 4.07
CA TYR A 78 -1.10 -25.36 3.05
C TYR A 78 -2.12 -24.39 3.68
N CYS A 79 -2.98 -24.88 4.58
CA CYS A 79 -3.95 -24.05 5.28
C CYS A 79 -3.30 -22.92 6.11
N CYS A 80 -2.19 -23.22 6.80
CA CYS A 80 -1.47 -22.21 7.57
C CYS A 80 -0.81 -21.13 6.68
N ILE A 81 -0.25 -21.53 5.53
CA ILE A 81 0.34 -20.61 4.55
C ILE A 81 -0.74 -19.66 4.00
N GLU A 82 -1.88 -20.20 3.60
CA GLU A 82 -3.01 -19.40 3.09
C GLU A 82 -3.52 -18.42 4.14
N THR A 83 -3.73 -18.88 5.38
CA THR A 83 -4.25 -18.06 6.48
C THR A 83 -3.26 -16.95 6.86
N HIS A 84 -1.96 -17.25 6.89
CA HIS A 84 -0.92 -16.26 7.19
C HIS A 84 -0.86 -15.16 6.13
N LYS A 85 -0.85 -15.54 4.86
CA LYS A 85 -0.84 -14.58 3.74
C LYS A 85 -2.09 -13.71 3.78
N GLN A 86 -3.27 -14.31 3.93
CA GLN A 86 -4.52 -13.54 4.07
C GLN A 86 -4.48 -12.55 5.23
N LYS A 87 -3.93 -12.95 6.39
CA LYS A 87 -3.80 -12.06 7.56
C LYS A 87 -2.85 -10.89 7.28
N CYS A 88 -1.70 -11.13 6.64
CA CYS A 88 -0.77 -10.05 6.31
C CYS A 88 -1.33 -9.12 5.22
N MET A 89 -2.07 -9.65 4.24
CA MET A 89 -2.76 -8.83 3.26
C MET A 89 -3.80 -7.91 3.91
N ARG A 90 -4.58 -8.44 4.86
CA ARG A 90 -5.55 -7.63 5.62
C ARG A 90 -4.84 -6.54 6.44
N LYS A 91 -3.72 -6.85 7.09
CA LYS A 91 -2.92 -5.84 7.81
C LYS A 91 -2.44 -4.71 6.88
N ALA A 92 -2.03 -5.03 5.65
CA ALA A 92 -1.61 -4.02 4.69
C ALA A 92 -2.78 -3.11 4.27
N ALA A 93 -3.96 -3.69 4.02
CA ALA A 93 -5.18 -2.94 3.72
C ALA A 93 -5.58 -2.02 4.88
N GLU A 94 -5.63 -2.55 6.12
CA GLU A 94 -5.90 -1.77 7.34
C GLU A 94 -4.87 -0.64 7.53
N PHE A 95 -3.59 -0.90 7.27
CA PHE A 95 -2.54 0.12 7.34
C PHE A 95 -2.77 1.25 6.33
N ILE A 96 -3.10 0.90 5.07
CA ILE A 96 -3.40 1.88 4.02
C ILE A 96 -4.63 2.72 4.39
N GLU A 97 -5.71 2.09 4.87
CA GLU A 97 -6.92 2.80 5.31
C GLU A 97 -6.62 3.78 6.45
N ASN A 98 -5.83 3.36 7.45
CA ASN A 98 -5.43 4.23 8.55
C ASN A 98 -4.60 5.44 8.09
N GLN A 99 -3.70 5.24 7.11
CA GLN A 99 -2.92 6.35 6.54
C GLN A 99 -3.79 7.28 5.69
N ASN A 100 -4.77 6.74 4.96
CA ASN A 100 -5.72 7.53 4.20
C ASN A 100 -6.57 8.43 5.09
N GLU A 101 -6.99 7.98 6.28
CA GLU A 101 -7.71 8.86 7.22
C GLU A 101 -6.85 10.02 7.71
N ILE A 102 -5.52 9.85 7.84
CA ILE A 102 -4.59 10.93 8.19
C ILE A 102 -4.40 11.93 7.04
N TRP A 103 -4.40 11.45 5.79
CA TRP A 103 -4.20 12.30 4.60
C TRP A 103 -5.48 12.80 3.93
N LYS A 104 -6.64 12.45 4.49
CA LYS A 104 -7.96 12.80 3.96
C LYS A 104 -8.14 14.30 3.73
N ASP A 105 -7.74 15.11 4.71
CA ASP A 105 -7.83 16.58 4.64
C ASP A 105 -6.85 17.19 3.62
N ARG A 106 -5.81 16.44 3.25
CA ARG A 106 -4.84 16.83 2.21
C ARG A 106 -5.28 16.35 0.81
N GLY A 107 -6.43 15.68 0.71
CA GLY A 107 -6.97 15.14 -0.53
C GLY A 107 -6.16 13.97 -1.10
N VAL A 108 -5.34 13.29 -0.29
CA VAL A 108 -4.55 12.15 -0.76
C VAL A 108 -5.21 10.84 -0.36
N THR A 109 -5.31 9.91 -1.31
CA THR A 109 -5.88 8.58 -1.09
C THR A 109 -5.04 7.54 -1.80
N VAL A 110 -4.55 6.56 -1.05
CA VAL A 110 -3.80 5.41 -1.54
C VAL A 110 -4.75 4.23 -1.75
N PHE A 111 -4.62 3.56 -2.89
CA PHE A 111 -5.41 2.38 -3.21
C PHE A 111 -4.63 1.11 -2.89
N ASP A 112 -5.32 0.09 -2.38
CA ASP A 112 -4.71 -1.20 -2.11
C ASP A 112 -4.08 -1.78 -3.39
N PRO A 113 -2.75 -2.01 -3.42
CA PRO A 113 -2.06 -2.52 -4.59
C PRO A 113 -2.47 -3.96 -4.96
N MET A 114 -3.15 -4.70 -4.06
CA MET A 114 -3.75 -6.00 -4.37
C MET A 114 -4.70 -5.91 -5.57
N THR A 115 -5.49 -4.83 -5.64
CA THR A 115 -6.43 -4.59 -6.76
C THR A 115 -5.75 -4.36 -8.11
N ARG A 116 -4.41 -4.22 -8.12
CA ARG A 116 -3.55 -4.07 -9.29
C ARG A 116 -2.51 -5.20 -9.41
N GLY A 117 -2.70 -6.29 -8.66
CA GLY A 117 -1.78 -7.43 -8.65
C GLY A 117 -0.37 -7.09 -8.16
N PHE A 118 -0.23 -6.09 -7.29
CA PHE A 118 1.03 -5.61 -6.72
C PHE A 118 2.05 -5.10 -7.73
N ARG A 119 1.62 -4.72 -8.92
CA ARG A 119 2.52 -4.17 -9.96
C ARG A 119 2.81 -2.69 -9.72
N ILE A 120 1.84 -1.98 -9.15
CA ILE A 120 1.87 -0.55 -8.89
C ILE A 120 1.13 -0.24 -7.59
N LEU A 121 1.54 0.82 -6.92
CA LEU A 121 0.78 1.48 -5.86
C LEU A 121 0.16 2.75 -6.44
N GLU A 122 -1.18 2.80 -6.53
CA GLU A 122 -1.91 3.95 -7.06
C GLU A 122 -2.21 4.92 -5.91
N ILE A 123 -1.81 6.18 -6.08
CA ILE A 123 -2.06 7.28 -5.15
C ILE A 123 -2.84 8.34 -5.91
N GLN A 124 -4.00 8.73 -5.40
CA GLN A 124 -4.81 9.81 -5.93
C GLN A 124 -4.67 11.05 -5.09
N VAL A 125 -4.62 12.18 -5.76
CA VAL A 125 -4.52 13.49 -5.12
C VAL A 125 -5.61 14.39 -5.67
N GLN A 126 -6.40 14.98 -4.79
CA GLN A 126 -7.49 15.89 -5.12
C GLN A 126 -7.05 17.33 -4.93
N SER A 127 -7.15 18.16 -5.97
CA SER A 127 -6.86 19.60 -5.89
C SER A 127 -8.04 20.45 -6.33
N ASN A 128 -8.22 21.59 -5.65
CA ASN A 128 -9.21 22.60 -6.01
C ASN A 128 -8.70 23.58 -7.09
N SER A 129 -7.42 23.52 -7.46
CA SER A 129 -6.79 24.34 -8.48
C SER A 129 -6.42 23.51 -9.71
N ARG A 130 -6.48 24.12 -10.91
CA ARG A 130 -5.97 23.49 -12.14
C ARG A 130 -4.49 23.16 -11.97
N PRO A 131 -4.02 21.97 -12.40
CA PRO A 131 -2.59 21.68 -12.46
C PRO A 131 -1.92 22.72 -13.39
N GLN A 132 -0.84 23.34 -12.91
CA GLN A 132 0.08 24.10 -13.76
C GLN A 132 0.99 23.15 -14.53
#